data_AF-A0A6B3EMQ8-F1
#
_entry.id   AF-A0A6B3EMQ8-F1
#
_cell.length_a   1.000
_cell.length_b   1.000
_cell.length_c   1.000
_cell.angle_alpha   90.00
_cell.angle_beta   90.00
_cell.angle_gamma   90.00
#
_symmetry.space_group_name_H-M   'P 1'
#
loop_
_entity.id
_entity.type
_entity.pdbx_description
1 polymer ?
#
loop_
_entity_poly.entity_id
_entity_poly.type
_entity_poly.pdbx_seq_one_letter_code
_entity_poly.pdbx_strand_id
1 'polypeptide(L)' 'GATLVARAVARGELPDVPRPARVLDLPFELMRHDMLMEMRALPEEKIVEIVDVVWLPLLGMTGEWPGATGE' A
#
# COMPACT_ATOMS: atom_id res chain seq x y z
N GLY A 1 0.55 8.09 3.62
CA GLY A 1 1.67 7.39 2.95
C GLY A 1 2.67 8.28 2.19
N ALA A 2 2.53 9.61 2.22
CA ALA A 2 3.34 10.52 1.39
C ALA A 2 4.86 10.38 1.55
N THR A 3 5.37 10.30 2.79
CA THR A 3 6.81 10.16 3.05
C THR A 3 7.41 8.86 2.49
N LEU A 4 6.64 7.75 2.52
CA LEU A 4 7.09 6.47 1.97
C LEU A 4 7.20 6.55 0.45
N VAL A 5 6.17 7.10 -0.21
CA VAL A 5 6.14 7.27 -1.66
C VAL A 5 7.25 8.24 -2.12
N ALA A 6 7.46 9.35 -1.41
CA ALA A 6 8.55 10.28 -1.72
C ALA A 6 9.93 9.60 -1.66
N ARG A 7 10.14 8.70 -0.68
CA ARG A 7 11.39 7.92 -0.59
C ARG A 7 11.52 6.90 -1.72
N ALA A 8 10.43 6.24 -2.11
CA ALA A 8 10.44 5.31 -3.24
C ALA A 8 10.73 6.04 -4.56
N VAL A 9 10.18 7.23 -4.77
CA VAL A 9 10.53 8.13 -5.89
C VAL A 9 12.01 8.49 -5.85
N ALA A 10 12.53 8.91 -4.69
CA ALA A 10 13.94 9.24 -4.53
C ALA A 10 14.90 8.07 -4.82
N ARG A 11 14.45 6.82 -4.63
CA ARG A 11 15.20 5.60 -4.99
C ARG A 11 15.00 5.16 -6.44
N GLY A 12 14.12 5.81 -7.19
CA GLY A 12 13.76 5.42 -8.55
C GLY A 12 12.82 4.21 -8.65
N GLU A 13 12.21 3.78 -7.53
CA GLU A 13 11.26 2.67 -7.49
C GLU A 13 9.86 3.07 -8.00
N LEU A 14 9.55 4.37 -7.96
CA LEU A 14 8.29 4.93 -8.43
C LEU A 14 8.54 6.16 -9.31
N PRO A 15 7.69 6.41 -10.33
CA PRO A 15 7.76 7.64 -11.11
C PRO A 15 7.35 8.85 -10.25
N ASP A 16 8.04 9.97 -10.47
CA ASP A 16 7.75 11.26 -9.83
C ASP A 16 6.55 11.94 -10.52
N VAL A 17 5.36 11.48 -10.17
CA VAL A 17 4.10 12.01 -10.69
C VAL A 17 3.22 12.49 -9.53
N PRO A 18 2.44 13.57 -9.72
CA PRO A 18 1.48 14.00 -8.71
C PRO A 18 0.49 12.89 -8.39
N ARG A 19 0.26 12.63 -7.09
CA ARG A 19 -0.68 11.62 -6.62
C ARG A 19 -1.73 12.25 -5.71
N PRO A 20 -3.02 11.89 -5.84
CA PRO A 20 -4.04 12.37 -4.92
C PRO A 20 -3.72 11.92 -3.48
N ALA A 21 -3.88 12.82 -2.51
CA ALA A 21 -3.67 12.50 -1.09
C ALA A 21 -4.50 11.27 -0.65
N ARG A 22 -5.74 11.15 -1.16
CA ARG A 22 -6.60 9.98 -0.91
C ARG A 22 -5.97 8.64 -1.33
N VAL A 23 -5.19 8.60 -2.41
CA VAL A 23 -4.47 7.38 -2.81
C VAL A 23 -3.30 7.11 -1.86
N LEU A 24 -2.59 8.15 -1.42
CA LEU A 24 -1.45 8.00 -0.51
C LEU A 24 -1.85 7.52 0.89
N ASP A 25 -3.07 7.83 1.31
CA ASP A 25 -3.57 7.50 2.65
C ASP A 25 -4.51 6.28 2.67
N LEU A 26 -4.89 5.77 1.50
CA LEU A 26 -5.83 4.66 1.33
C LEU A 26 -5.54 3.44 2.22
N PRO A 27 -4.30 2.95 2.37
CA PRO A 27 -4.04 1.77 3.21
C PRO A 27 -4.48 1.96 4.66
N PHE A 28 -4.27 3.16 5.21
CA PHE A 28 -4.63 3.47 6.58
C PHE A 28 -6.13 3.68 6.74
N GLU A 29 -6.79 4.24 5.74
CA GLU A 29 -8.24 4.41 5.74
C GLU A 29 -8.95 3.05 5.69
N LEU A 30 -8.50 2.12 4.84
CA LEU A 30 -9.03 0.75 4.78
C LEU A 30 -8.77 -0.03 6.08
N MET A 31 -7.53 -0.01 6.58
CA MET A 31 -7.18 -0.64 7.85
C MET A 31 -8.05 -0.12 9.00
N ARG A 32 -8.21 1.21 9.11
CA ARG A 32 -9.04 1.81 10.17
C ARG A 32 -10.49 1.39 10.03
N HIS A 33 -11.03 1.42 8.81
CA HIS A 33 -12.40 1.00 8.54
C HIS A 33 -12.64 -0.44 9.00
N ASP A 34 -11.81 -1.37 8.59
CA ASP A 34 -11.97 -2.79 8.90
C ASP A 34 -11.83 -3.07 10.40
N MET A 35 -10.88 -2.42 11.07
CA MET A 35 -10.76 -2.49 12.53
C MET A 35 -12.00 -1.95 13.26
N LEU A 36 -12.60 -0.88 12.76
CA LEU A 36 -13.82 -0.29 13.33
C LEU A 36 -15.07 -1.13 13.07
N MET A 37 -15.16 -1.79 11.91
CA MET A 37 -16.32 -2.61 11.56
C MET A 37 -16.27 -3.99 12.20
N GLU A 38 -15.09 -4.59 12.28
CA GLU A 38 -14.92 -5.93 12.85
C GLU A 38 -14.61 -5.89 14.36
N MET A 39 -14.32 -4.70 14.91
CA MET A 39 -13.98 -4.47 16.33
C MET A 39 -12.87 -5.40 16.83
N ARG A 40 -11.92 -5.73 15.95
CA ARG A 40 -10.80 -6.63 16.22
C ARG A 40 -9.53 -6.18 15.49
N ALA A 41 -8.41 -6.77 15.85
CA ALA A 41 -7.16 -6.57 15.15
C ALA A 41 -7.27 -7.06 13.70
N LEU A 42 -6.58 -6.38 12.79
CA LEU A 42 -6.54 -6.76 11.39
C LEU A 42 -5.71 -8.05 11.22
N PRO A 43 -6.24 -9.11 10.60
CA PRO A 43 -5.45 -10.29 10.29
C PRO A 43 -4.40 -9.98 9.20
N GLU A 44 -3.32 -10.75 9.16
CA GLU A 44 -2.17 -10.50 8.27
C GLU A 44 -2.58 -10.53 6.79
N GLU A 45 -3.47 -11.43 6.42
CA GLU A 45 -3.95 -11.59 5.05
C GLU A 45 -4.67 -10.33 4.55
N LYS A 46 -5.31 -9.58 5.46
CA LYS A 46 -5.95 -8.29 5.13
C LYS A 46 -4.94 -7.19 4.91
N ILE A 47 -3.80 -7.22 5.58
CA ILE A 47 -2.72 -6.27 5.31
C ILE A 47 -2.18 -6.49 3.89
N VAL A 48 -1.96 -7.74 3.50
CA VAL A 48 -1.53 -8.11 2.14
C VAL A 48 -2.56 -7.68 1.10
N GLU A 49 -3.86 -7.92 1.35
CA GLU A 49 -4.92 -7.45 0.47
C GLU A 49 -4.90 -5.92 0.29
N ILE A 50 -4.82 -5.17 1.39
CA ILE A 50 -4.83 -3.70 1.37
C ILE A 50 -3.60 -3.13 0.65
N VAL A 51 -2.41 -3.68 0.91
CA VAL A 51 -1.16 -3.14 0.40
C VAL A 51 -0.89 -3.66 -1.01
N ASP A 52 -0.75 -4.97 -1.16
CA ASP A 52 -0.23 -5.61 -2.37
C ASP A 52 -1.28 -5.70 -3.48
N VAL A 53 -2.53 -6.00 -3.11
CA VAL A 53 -3.61 -6.19 -4.09
C VAL A 53 -4.28 -4.88 -4.47
N VAL A 54 -4.41 -3.94 -3.53
CA VAL A 54 -5.12 -2.67 -3.75
C VAL A 54 -4.19 -1.49 -3.94
N TRP A 55 -3.31 -1.20 -2.98
CA TRP A 55 -2.59 0.07 -2.95
C TRP A 55 -1.41 0.16 -3.93
N LEU A 56 -0.55 -0.86 -3.99
CA LEU A 56 0.63 -0.86 -4.86
C LEU A 56 0.26 -0.76 -6.36
N PRO A 57 -0.77 -1.46 -6.88
CA PRO A 57 -1.21 -1.29 -8.26
C PRO A 57 -1.65 0.15 -8.57
N LEU A 58 -2.28 0.85 -7.63
CA LEU A 58 -2.67 2.27 -7.78
C LEU A 58 -1.46 3.21 -7.85
N LEU A 59 -0.30 2.78 -7.36
CA LEU A 59 0.97 3.51 -7.51
C LEU A 59 1.66 3.24 -8.85
N GLY A 60 1.18 2.26 -9.63
CA GLY A 60 1.80 1.78 -10.86
C GLY A 60 2.81 0.65 -10.63
N MET A 61 2.82 0.06 -9.42
CA MET A 61 3.60 -1.15 -9.14
C MET A 61 2.74 -2.37 -9.46
N THR A 62 2.82 -2.83 -10.69
CA THR A 62 2.18 -4.08 -11.15
C THR A 62 3.29 -5.07 -11.53
N GLY A 63 3.68 -5.92 -10.59
CA GLY A 63 4.68 -6.96 -10.81
C GLY A 63 4.96 -7.72 -9.52
N GLU A 64 5.23 -9.02 -9.61
CA GLU A 64 5.64 -9.86 -8.48
C GLU A 64 6.69 -9.12 -7.64
N TRP A 65 6.33 -8.82 -6.39
CA TRP A 65 7.29 -8.31 -5.42
C TRP A 65 8.46 -9.30 -5.36
N PRO A 66 9.72 -8.89 -5.58
CA PRO A 66 10.87 -9.80 -5.62
C PRO A 66 11.09 -10.61 -4.34
N GLY A 67 10.46 -10.22 -3.22
CA GLY A 67 10.46 -10.97 -1.96
C GLY A 67 9.27 -11.92 -1.78
N ALA A 68 8.37 -12.06 -2.75
CA ALA A 68 7.28 -13.05 -2.74
C ALA A 68 7.78 -14.43 -3.15
N THR A 69 8.93 -14.52 -3.81
CA THR A 69 9.68 -15.77 -3.97
C THR A 69 10.57 -15.94 -2.74
N GLY A 70 9.98 -16.48 -1.67
CA GLY A 70 10.75 -16.95 -0.54
C GLY A 70 11.65 -18.11 -0.95
N GLU A 71 12.97 -17.94 -0.77
CA GLU A 71 13.85 -19.02 -0.33
C GLU A 71 14.06 -18.91 1.18
#